data_AF-A0A2M9TZW4-F1
#
_entry.id   AF-A0A2M9TZW4-F1
#
_cell.length_a   1.000
_cell.length_b   1.000
_cell.length_c   1.000
_cell.angle_alpha   90.00
_cell.angle_beta   90.00
_cell.angle_gamma   90.00
#
_symmetry.space_group_name_H-M   'P 1'
#
loop_
_entity.id
_entity.type
_entity.pdbx_description
1 polymer ?
#
loop_
_entity_poly.entity_id
_entity_poly.type
_entity_poly.pdbx_seq_one_letter_code
_entity_poly.pdbx_strand_id
1 'polypeptide(L)'
;MLNNELFPHCEFTLAPETLARLQQCVQSLADNAPIGAANRKPLFYRYMDSPVGPMIAMASNQGIVLLEFLDTIETITKEIADLHIRYGFGMTAQDHPHLQTLQQQIADYFAGHRQTFELALDAPGTAFDETVWAHLQRIPYGRTCSYADLASQIGNGAHARIVGTANHRNRISIVIPCHRVIGADGSLTGYGGGLARKRWLLEFESVHACAGTAAG
;
A
#
# COMPACT_ATOMS: atom_id res chain seq x y z
N MET A 1 12.35 -27.46 -5.98
CA MET A 1 12.29 -26.41 -7.01
C MET A 1 11.01 -25.62 -6.75
N LEU A 2 11.09 -24.50 -6.05
CA LEU A 2 9.96 -23.58 -5.94
C LEU A 2 9.98 -22.77 -7.24
N ASN A 3 9.05 -23.07 -8.14
CA ASN A 3 8.91 -22.33 -9.38
C ASN A 3 8.56 -20.89 -9.04
N ASN A 4 9.60 -20.05 -9.06
CA ASN A 4 9.55 -18.60 -9.00
C ASN A 4 9.06 -18.06 -10.35
N GLU A 5 7.96 -18.61 -10.86
CA GLU A 5 7.30 -18.04 -12.01
C GLU A 5 6.56 -16.79 -11.51
N LEU A 6 7.27 -15.67 -11.67
CA LEU A 6 6.84 -14.28 -11.63
C LEU A 6 5.70 -14.01 -12.64
N PHE A 7 4.65 -14.82 -12.65
CA PHE A 7 3.45 -14.53 -13.40
C PHE A 7 2.49 -13.76 -12.48
N PRO A 8 1.81 -12.72 -12.99
CA PRO A 8 0.69 -12.15 -12.26
C PRO A 8 -0.27 -13.28 -11.96
N HIS A 9 -0.67 -13.43 -10.69
CA HIS A 9 -1.75 -14.36 -10.39
C HIS A 9 -2.94 -13.90 -11.25
N CYS A 10 -3.48 -14.78 -12.10
CA CYS A 10 -4.48 -14.38 -13.10
C CYS A 10 -5.68 -13.64 -12.47
N GLU A 11 -5.98 -13.97 -11.21
CA GLU A 11 -6.96 -13.33 -10.35
C GLU A 11 -6.74 -11.81 -10.13
N PHE A 12 -5.51 -11.31 -10.23
CA PHE A 12 -5.17 -9.90 -10.05
C PHE A 12 -4.91 -9.15 -11.36
N THR A 13 -4.99 -9.86 -12.49
CA THR A 13 -4.77 -9.25 -13.81
C THR A 13 -6.03 -8.51 -14.24
N LEU A 14 -5.88 -7.24 -14.60
CA LEU A 14 -6.97 -6.49 -15.22
C LEU A 14 -6.94 -6.67 -16.73
N ALA A 15 -8.13 -6.74 -17.33
CA ALA A 15 -8.25 -6.63 -18.78
C ALA A 15 -7.67 -5.28 -19.26
N PRO A 16 -6.93 -5.23 -20.39
CA PRO A 16 -6.26 -4.01 -20.86
C PRO A 16 -7.20 -2.79 -20.96
N GLU A 17 -8.43 -3.00 -21.41
CA GLU A 17 -9.45 -1.96 -21.51
C GLU A 17 -9.89 -1.41 -20.15
N THR A 18 -9.91 -2.26 -19.11
CA THR A 18 -10.24 -1.85 -17.74
C THR A 18 -9.11 -1.01 -17.16
N LEU A 19 -7.85 -1.45 -17.35
CA LEU A 19 -6.68 -0.70 -16.91
C LEU A 19 -6.61 0.67 -17.61
N ALA A 20 -6.82 0.72 -18.93
CA ALA A 20 -6.83 1.97 -19.69
C ALA A 20 -7.90 2.94 -19.18
N ARG A 21 -9.10 2.46 -18.85
CA ARG A 21 -10.19 3.29 -18.27
C ARG A 21 -9.82 3.83 -16.89
N LEU A 22 -9.18 3.03 -16.05
CA LEU A 22 -8.70 3.47 -14.73
C LEU A 22 -7.63 4.56 -14.88
N GLN A 23 -6.66 4.36 -15.77
CA GLN A 23 -5.60 5.33 -16.04
C GLN A 23 -6.18 6.64 -16.62
N GLN A 24 -7.13 6.56 -17.56
CA GLN A 24 -7.82 7.73 -18.10
C GLN A 24 -8.58 8.50 -17.02
N CYS A 25 -9.19 7.80 -16.06
CA CYS A 25 -9.86 8.45 -14.93
C CYS A 25 -8.88 9.24 -14.05
N VAL A 26 -7.73 8.64 -13.70
CA VAL A 26 -6.67 9.33 -12.95
C VAL A 26 -6.12 10.53 -13.73
N GLN A 27 -5.89 10.40 -15.04
CA GLN A 27 -5.44 11.50 -15.89
C GLN A 27 -6.46 12.65 -15.89
N SER A 28 -7.74 12.35 -16.04
CA SER A 28 -8.82 13.36 -15.99
C SER A 28 -8.84 14.08 -14.64
N LEU A 29 -8.61 13.38 -13.52
CA LEU A 29 -8.49 14.01 -12.20
C LEU A 29 -7.26 14.92 -12.10
N ALA A 30 -6.14 14.54 -12.71
CA ALA A 30 -4.93 15.36 -12.75
C ALA A 30 -5.12 16.64 -13.60
N ASP A 31 -5.84 16.54 -14.72
CA ASP A 31 -6.08 17.66 -15.65
C ASP A 31 -7.07 18.69 -15.08
N ASN A 32 -8.02 18.25 -14.25
CA ASN A 32 -9.08 19.09 -13.69
C ASN A 32 -8.74 19.72 -12.33
N ALA A 33 -7.47 20.12 -12.12
CA ALA A 33 -7.06 20.81 -10.91
C ALA A 33 -7.80 22.17 -10.75
N PRO A 34 -8.59 22.40 -9.69
CA PRO A 34 -9.35 23.64 -9.53
C PRO A 34 -8.47 24.87 -9.32
N ILE A 35 -9.14 25.99 -9.58
CA ILE A 35 -8.61 27.34 -9.60
C ILE A 35 -8.01 27.67 -8.21
N GLY A 36 -6.68 27.75 -8.12
CA GLY A 36 -5.92 27.96 -6.87
C GLY A 36 -4.77 26.96 -6.65
N ALA A 37 -4.74 25.86 -7.42
CA ALA A 37 -3.66 24.87 -7.46
C ALA A 37 -2.25 25.46 -7.68
N ALA A 38 -2.16 26.55 -8.45
CA ALA A 38 -0.88 27.11 -8.94
C ALA A 38 0.10 27.54 -7.84
N ASN A 39 -0.36 27.79 -6.60
CA ASN A 39 0.48 28.16 -5.47
C ASN A 39 0.85 26.98 -4.54
N ARG A 40 0.40 25.76 -4.82
CA ARG A 40 0.72 24.56 -4.04
C ARG A 40 1.60 23.60 -4.87
N LYS A 41 2.50 22.89 -4.18
CA LYS A 41 3.35 21.87 -4.82
C LYS A 41 2.48 20.67 -5.21
N PRO A 42 2.62 20.12 -6.42
CA PRO A 42 1.78 19.03 -6.87
C PRO A 42 2.12 17.71 -6.15
N LEU A 43 1.18 16.77 -6.17
CA LEU A 43 1.48 15.36 -5.93
C LEU A 43 2.01 14.73 -7.23
N PHE A 44 3.10 13.99 -7.12
CA PHE A 44 3.65 13.21 -8.21
C PHE A 44 3.01 11.82 -8.18
N TYR A 45 2.68 11.25 -9.33
CA TYR A 45 2.14 9.89 -9.38
C TYR A 45 2.80 9.03 -10.46
N ARG A 46 2.75 7.72 -10.24
CA ARG A 46 3.30 6.72 -11.17
C ARG A 46 2.51 5.42 -11.07
N TYR A 47 2.31 4.75 -12.20
CA TYR A 47 1.82 3.38 -12.24
C TYR A 47 2.96 2.37 -12.10
N MET A 48 2.69 1.27 -11.40
CA MET A 48 3.66 0.22 -11.11
C MET A 48 2.99 -1.13 -11.32
N ASP A 49 3.67 -2.03 -12.03
CA ASP A 49 3.24 -3.43 -12.14
C ASP A 49 3.68 -4.22 -10.91
N SER A 50 2.88 -5.22 -10.53
CA SER A 50 3.24 -6.14 -9.46
C SER A 50 2.61 -7.54 -9.67
N PRO A 51 3.16 -8.59 -9.05
CA PRO A 51 2.56 -9.92 -9.05
C PRO A 51 1.13 -9.98 -8.49
N VAL A 52 0.75 -8.96 -7.68
CA VAL A 52 -0.56 -8.80 -7.07
C VAL A 52 -1.43 -7.75 -7.78
N GLY A 53 -1.14 -7.48 -9.05
CA GLY A 53 -1.90 -6.60 -9.93
C GLY A 53 -1.31 -5.20 -10.07
N PRO A 54 -1.88 -4.36 -10.95
CA PRO A 54 -1.39 -3.01 -11.19
C PRO A 54 -1.60 -2.13 -9.96
N MET A 55 -0.62 -1.28 -9.67
CA MET A 55 -0.60 -0.37 -8.54
C MET A 55 -0.35 1.07 -9.00
N ILE A 56 -0.83 2.03 -8.21
CA ILE A 56 -0.54 3.45 -8.37
C ILE A 56 0.15 3.93 -7.10
N ALA A 57 1.23 4.66 -7.28
CA ALA A 57 1.95 5.33 -6.21
C ALA A 57 1.82 6.85 -6.35
N MET A 58 1.75 7.55 -5.23
CA MET A 58 1.81 9.00 -5.18
C MET A 58 2.79 9.48 -4.12
N ALA A 59 3.47 10.60 -4.40
CA ALA A 59 4.43 11.22 -3.50
C ALA A 59 4.22 12.73 -3.43
N SER A 60 4.43 13.27 -2.23
CA SER A 60 4.72 14.68 -2.02
C SER A 60 6.24 14.88 -1.99
N ASN A 61 6.69 16.12 -1.79
CA ASN A 61 8.12 16.36 -1.54
C ASN A 61 8.61 15.77 -0.20
N GLN A 62 7.71 15.44 0.74
CA GLN A 62 8.07 14.88 2.05
C GLN A 62 8.22 13.35 1.99
N GLY A 63 7.45 12.66 1.15
CA GLY A 63 7.48 11.20 1.11
C GLY A 63 6.38 10.58 0.24
N ILE A 64 6.28 9.26 0.34
CA ILE A 64 5.18 8.49 -0.26
C ILE A 64 3.90 8.76 0.51
N VAL A 65 2.86 9.16 -0.22
CA VAL A 65 1.54 9.49 0.30
C VAL A 65 0.55 8.34 0.07
N LEU A 66 0.73 7.62 -1.04
CA LEU A 66 -0.15 6.53 -1.45
C LEU A 66 0.63 5.46 -2.23
N LEU A 67 0.29 4.20 -1.98
CA LEU A 67 0.62 3.03 -2.77
C LEU A 67 -0.58 2.09 -2.67
N GLU A 68 -1.40 2.03 -3.71
CA GLU A 68 -2.66 1.26 -3.71
C GLU A 68 -2.87 0.49 -5.02
N PHE A 69 -3.70 -0.55 -4.95
CA PHE A 69 -4.08 -1.37 -6.11
C PHE A 69 -5.08 -0.62 -6.99
N LEU A 70 -4.88 -0.65 -8.31
CA LEU A 70 -5.89 -0.14 -9.26
C LEU A 70 -6.99 -1.18 -9.46
N ASP A 71 -7.95 -1.28 -8.55
CA ASP A 71 -9.05 -2.25 -8.70
C ASP A 71 -10.26 -1.67 -9.43
N THR A 72 -10.78 -0.55 -8.93
CA THR A 72 -12.03 0.06 -9.45
C THR A 72 -11.93 1.57 -9.55
N ILE A 73 -12.70 2.15 -10.47
CA ILE A 73 -12.78 3.60 -10.68
C ILE A 73 -13.27 4.30 -9.42
N GLU A 74 -14.24 3.70 -8.73
CA GLU A 74 -14.83 4.25 -7.51
C GLU A 74 -13.78 4.36 -6.40
N THR A 75 -13.06 3.28 -6.12
CA THR A 75 -12.03 3.26 -5.08
C THR A 75 -10.93 4.28 -5.36
N ILE A 76 -10.38 4.28 -6.59
CA ILE A 76 -9.27 5.18 -6.90
C ILE A 76 -9.70 6.65 -6.90
N THR A 77 -10.88 6.95 -7.42
CA THR A 77 -11.42 8.32 -7.45
C THR A 77 -11.65 8.84 -6.04
N LYS A 78 -12.16 7.99 -5.13
CA LYS A 78 -12.38 8.34 -3.73
C LYS A 78 -11.06 8.65 -3.01
N GLU A 79 -10.05 7.80 -3.16
CA GLU A 79 -8.75 8.04 -2.52
C GLU A 79 -8.09 9.31 -3.05
N ILE A 80 -8.08 9.47 -4.37
CA ILE A 80 -7.53 10.65 -5.02
C ILE A 80 -8.29 11.91 -4.58
N ALA A 81 -9.63 11.88 -4.52
CA ALA A 81 -10.42 13.03 -4.06
C ALA A 81 -10.11 13.42 -2.60
N ASP A 82 -9.93 12.47 -1.69
CA ASP A 82 -9.54 12.79 -0.31
C ASP A 82 -8.12 13.36 -0.23
N LEU A 83 -7.16 12.84 -1.01
CA LEU A 83 -5.81 13.41 -1.10
C LEU A 83 -5.83 14.84 -1.65
N HIS A 84 -6.66 15.12 -2.65
CA HIS A 84 -6.86 16.46 -3.17
C HIS A 84 -7.36 17.43 -2.09
N ILE A 85 -8.31 17.01 -1.26
CA ILE A 85 -8.82 17.82 -0.15
C ILE A 85 -7.69 18.15 0.85
N ARG A 86 -6.78 17.21 1.12
CA ARG A 86 -5.72 17.36 2.12
C ARG A 86 -4.52 18.17 1.63
N TYR A 87 -3.95 17.79 0.49
CA TYR A 87 -2.70 18.36 -0.01
C TYR A 87 -2.95 19.55 -0.96
N GLY A 88 -4.19 19.76 -1.39
CA GLY A 88 -4.54 20.73 -2.41
C GLY A 88 -4.43 20.14 -3.82
N PHE A 89 -4.63 21.02 -4.79
CA PHE A 89 -4.86 20.63 -6.17
C PHE A 89 -3.58 20.72 -7.00
N GLY A 90 -3.38 19.74 -7.88
CA GLY A 90 -2.21 19.59 -8.74
C GLY A 90 -1.64 18.17 -8.64
N MET A 91 -1.80 17.38 -9.69
CA MET A 91 -1.15 16.10 -9.85
C MET A 91 -0.32 16.09 -11.13
N THR A 92 0.82 15.41 -11.12
CA THR A 92 1.69 15.30 -12.30
C THR A 92 2.29 13.91 -12.43
N ALA A 93 2.38 13.40 -13.66
CA ALA A 93 3.05 12.14 -14.00
C ALA A 93 4.57 12.31 -14.18
N GLN A 94 5.13 13.45 -13.76
CA GLN A 94 6.57 13.70 -13.81
C GLN A 94 7.34 12.81 -12.83
N ASP A 95 8.60 12.58 -13.16
CA ASP A 95 9.51 11.81 -12.32
C ASP A 95 9.73 12.48 -10.96
N HIS A 96 9.81 11.65 -9.92
CA HIS A 96 10.08 12.09 -8.56
C HIS A 96 11.00 11.08 -7.83
N PRO A 97 12.04 11.53 -7.10
CA PRO A 97 13.00 10.63 -6.44
C PRO A 97 12.34 9.61 -5.50
N HIS A 98 11.35 10.02 -4.70
CA HIS A 98 10.65 9.09 -3.80
C HIS A 98 9.95 7.96 -4.57
N LEU A 99 9.35 8.25 -5.73
CA LEU A 99 8.68 7.24 -6.56
C LEU A 99 9.67 6.29 -7.22
N GLN A 100 10.84 6.79 -7.63
CA GLN A 100 11.92 5.96 -8.17
C GLN A 100 12.44 4.98 -7.11
N THR A 101 12.71 5.48 -5.90
CA THR A 101 13.14 4.65 -4.77
C THR A 101 12.07 3.63 -4.40
N LEU A 102 10.81 4.04 -4.31
CA LEU A 102 9.69 3.14 -4.03
C LEU A 102 9.61 2.02 -5.08
N GLN A 103 9.68 2.36 -6.37
CA GLN A 103 9.62 1.38 -7.45
C GLN A 103 10.74 0.34 -7.34
N GLN A 104 11.98 0.79 -7.08
CA GLN A 104 13.10 -0.11 -6.89
C GLN A 104 12.87 -1.05 -5.70
N GLN A 105 12.46 -0.50 -4.54
CA GLN A 105 12.29 -1.31 -3.34
C GLN A 105 11.12 -2.29 -3.45
N ILE A 106 10.03 -1.91 -4.11
CA ILE A 106 8.91 -2.82 -4.38
C ILE A 106 9.33 -3.94 -5.34
N ALA A 107 10.14 -3.64 -6.36
CA ALA A 107 10.71 -4.67 -7.22
C ALA A 107 11.62 -5.64 -6.44
N ASP A 108 12.49 -5.13 -5.56
CA ASP A 108 13.33 -5.96 -4.69
C ASP A 108 12.48 -6.83 -3.74
N TYR A 109 11.39 -6.29 -3.21
CA TYR A 109 10.46 -7.00 -2.32
C TYR A 109 9.85 -8.20 -3.04
N PHE A 110 9.29 -7.99 -4.23
CA PHE A 110 8.68 -9.06 -5.03
C PHE A 110 9.71 -10.03 -5.63
N ALA A 111 10.97 -9.62 -5.78
CA ALA A 111 12.08 -10.51 -6.09
C ALA A 111 12.54 -11.36 -4.89
N GLY A 112 12.00 -11.12 -3.68
CA GLY A 112 12.40 -11.82 -2.46
C GLY A 112 13.72 -11.33 -1.86
N HIS A 113 14.31 -10.26 -2.40
CA HIS A 113 15.60 -9.70 -1.97
C HIS A 113 15.46 -8.65 -0.87
N ARG A 114 14.23 -8.19 -0.56
CA ARG A 114 13.96 -7.16 0.43
C ARG A 114 12.90 -7.58 1.43
N GLN A 115 13.23 -7.43 2.71
CA GLN A 115 12.34 -7.70 3.84
C GLN A 115 11.93 -6.43 4.60
N THR A 116 12.65 -5.31 4.40
CA THR A 116 12.40 -4.01 5.05
C THR A 116 12.43 -2.87 4.03
N PHE A 117 11.62 -1.84 4.28
CA PHE A 117 11.56 -0.64 3.44
C PHE A 117 12.27 0.53 4.11
N GLU A 118 13.04 1.27 3.32
CA GLU A 118 13.73 2.51 3.73
C GLU A 118 13.19 3.64 2.87
N LEU A 119 12.00 4.14 3.22
CA LEU A 119 11.24 5.11 2.45
C LEU A 119 10.81 6.26 3.35
N ALA A 120 10.88 7.48 2.83
CA ALA A 120 10.22 8.61 3.47
C ALA A 120 8.70 8.46 3.27
N LEU A 121 7.93 8.48 4.36
CA LEU A 121 6.48 8.35 4.34
C LEU A 121 5.83 9.68 4.75
N ASP A 122 4.83 10.09 3.99
CA ASP A 122 3.95 11.22 4.26
C ASP A 122 2.50 10.70 4.24
N ALA A 123 2.24 9.71 5.10
CA ALA A 123 0.96 9.01 5.14
C ALA A 123 -0.11 9.88 5.83
N PRO A 124 -1.18 10.29 5.15
CA PRO A 124 -2.20 11.15 5.73
C PRO A 124 -3.14 10.37 6.67
N GLY A 125 -3.02 10.59 7.98
CA GLY A 125 -3.85 9.93 9.00
C GLY A 125 -4.21 10.85 10.16
N THR A 126 -5.02 10.34 11.10
CA THR A 126 -5.09 10.93 12.45
C THR A 126 -3.87 10.52 13.26
N ALA A 127 -3.55 11.23 14.35
CA ALA A 127 -2.47 10.83 15.26
C ALA A 127 -2.60 9.37 15.77
N PHE A 128 -3.84 8.89 15.92
CA PHE A 128 -4.11 7.50 16.27
C PHE A 128 -3.80 6.54 15.11
N ASP A 129 -4.16 6.89 13.87
CA ASP A 129 -3.81 6.09 12.70
C ASP A 129 -2.30 5.99 12.51
N GLU A 130 -1.59 7.11 12.63
CA GLU A 130 -0.12 7.17 12.57
C GLU A 130 0.52 6.27 13.63
N THR A 131 -0.03 6.26 14.86
CA THR A 131 0.41 5.36 15.92
C THR A 131 0.22 3.90 15.51
N VAL A 132 -0.97 3.53 15.02
CA VAL A 132 -1.25 2.16 14.54
C VAL A 132 -0.28 1.78 13.43
N TRP A 133 -0.07 2.64 12.43
CA TRP A 133 0.81 2.38 11.30
C TRP A 133 2.28 2.27 11.69
N ALA A 134 2.73 3.01 12.70
CA ALA A 134 4.06 2.83 13.28
C ALA A 134 4.21 1.46 13.96
N HIS A 135 3.16 0.95 14.61
CA HIS A 135 3.17 -0.41 15.14
C HIS A 135 3.10 -1.48 14.04
N LEU A 136 2.33 -1.26 12.96
CA LEU A 136 2.30 -2.16 11.81
C LEU A 136 3.69 -2.37 11.21
N GLN A 137 4.46 -1.29 11.04
CA GLN A 137 5.82 -1.34 10.49
C GLN A 137 6.81 -2.13 11.36
N ARG A 138 6.48 -2.38 12.64
CA ARG A 138 7.30 -3.22 13.54
C ARG A 138 6.99 -4.71 13.41
N ILE A 139 5.90 -5.09 12.73
CA ILE A 139 5.58 -6.50 12.49
C ILE A 139 6.59 -7.06 11.49
N PRO A 140 7.44 -8.05 11.87
CA PRO A 140 8.49 -8.54 10.98
C PRO A 140 7.94 -9.18 9.70
N TYR A 141 8.75 -9.16 8.64
CA TYR A 141 8.48 -9.89 7.40
C TYR A 141 8.22 -11.38 7.68
N GLY A 142 7.18 -11.95 7.08
CA GLY A 142 6.80 -13.36 7.28
C GLY A 142 6.24 -13.68 8.66
N ARG A 143 5.87 -12.66 9.45
CA ARG A 143 5.17 -12.81 10.72
C ARG A 143 3.82 -12.10 10.70
N THR A 144 2.91 -12.59 11.53
CA THR A 144 1.58 -12.00 11.73
C THR A 144 1.33 -11.71 13.20
N CYS A 145 0.44 -10.76 13.48
CA CYS A 145 -0.14 -10.58 14.82
C CYS A 145 -1.67 -10.46 14.71
N SER A 146 -2.38 -10.58 15.82
CA SER A 146 -3.82 -10.32 15.84
C SER A 146 -4.13 -8.84 16.05
N TYR A 147 -5.36 -8.42 15.70
CA TYR A 147 -5.85 -7.09 16.08
C TYR A 147 -5.86 -6.85 17.59
N ALA A 148 -6.05 -7.91 18.39
CA ALA A 148 -6.02 -7.83 19.85
C ALA A 148 -4.59 -7.60 20.37
N ASP A 149 -3.60 -8.29 19.79
CA ASP A 149 -2.19 -8.09 20.13
C ASP A 149 -1.76 -6.66 19.81
N LEU A 150 -2.12 -6.17 18.62
CA LEU A 150 -1.80 -4.82 18.19
C LEU A 150 -2.44 -3.76 19.10
N ALA A 151 -3.70 -3.96 19.50
CA ALA A 151 -4.37 -3.09 20.47
C ALA A 151 -3.68 -3.10 21.85
N SER A 152 -3.27 -4.27 22.33
CA SER A 152 -2.53 -4.39 23.59
C SER A 152 -1.18 -3.69 23.55
N GLN A 153 -0.47 -3.72 22.42
CA GLN A 153 0.82 -3.04 22.25
C GLN A 153 0.68 -1.52 22.19
N ILE A 154 -0.41 -1.01 21.62
CA ILE A 154 -0.69 0.43 21.54
C ILE A 154 -1.12 0.97 22.91
N GLY A 155 -1.92 0.21 23.67
CA GLY A 155 -2.42 0.61 24.97
C GLY A 155 -3.47 1.74 24.90
N ASN A 156 -3.57 2.55 25.96
CA ASN A 156 -4.44 3.75 26.01
C ASN A 156 -5.92 3.52 25.64
N GLY A 157 -6.50 2.39 26.06
CA GLY A 157 -7.90 2.06 25.77
C GLY A 157 -8.18 1.63 24.32
N ALA A 158 -7.14 1.45 23.50
CA ALA A 158 -7.27 0.86 22.18
C ALA A 158 -7.85 -0.57 22.28
N HIS A 159 -8.67 -0.92 21.31
CA HIS A 159 -9.25 -2.26 21.20
C HIS A 159 -9.33 -2.67 19.73
N ALA A 160 -9.46 -3.97 19.49
CA ALA A 160 -9.31 -4.59 18.19
C ALA A 160 -10.11 -3.89 17.07
N ARG A 161 -11.34 -3.47 17.34
CA ARG A 161 -12.20 -2.80 16.34
C ARG A 161 -11.66 -1.45 15.90
N ILE A 162 -11.23 -0.59 16.83
CA ILE A 162 -10.68 0.73 16.50
C ILE A 162 -9.34 0.58 15.74
N VAL A 163 -8.51 -0.36 16.16
CA VAL A 163 -7.26 -0.71 15.46
C VAL A 163 -7.53 -1.25 14.07
N GLY A 164 -8.55 -2.09 13.90
CA GLY A 164 -8.98 -2.60 12.59
C GLY A 164 -9.39 -1.49 11.63
N THR A 165 -10.11 -0.48 12.11
CA THR A 165 -10.47 0.70 11.31
C THR A 165 -9.23 1.50 10.88
N ALA A 166 -8.28 1.74 11.79
CA ALA A 166 -7.03 2.42 11.47
C ALA A 166 -6.16 1.62 10.48
N ASN A 167 -6.12 0.29 10.63
CA ASN A 167 -5.45 -0.62 9.71
C ASN A 167 -6.07 -0.56 8.30
N HIS A 168 -7.40 -0.43 8.19
CA HIS A 168 -8.09 -0.30 6.92
C HIS A 168 -7.87 1.06 6.23
N ARG A 169 -7.57 2.12 6.99
CA ARG A 169 -7.24 3.45 6.46
C ARG A 169 -5.81 3.60 5.95
N ASN A 170 -4.97 2.57 6.09
CA ASN A 170 -3.64 2.60 5.51
C ASN A 170 -3.72 2.71 3.98
N ARG A 171 -3.06 3.72 3.42
CA ARG A 171 -2.99 4.01 1.98
C ARG A 171 -1.67 3.63 1.34
N ILE A 172 -0.73 3.12 2.13
CA ILE A 172 0.59 2.72 1.65
C ILE A 172 0.69 1.23 1.83
N SER A 173 -0.12 0.52 1.03
CA SER A 173 -0.19 -0.94 1.02
C SER A 173 1.20 -1.56 0.81
N ILE A 174 1.42 -2.75 1.38
CA ILE A 174 2.70 -3.51 1.38
C ILE A 174 3.79 -2.86 2.25
N VAL A 175 4.10 -1.58 2.05
CA VAL A 175 5.15 -0.85 2.78
C VAL A 175 4.75 -0.65 4.25
N ILE A 176 3.54 -0.16 4.51
CA ILE A 176 2.91 -0.25 5.83
C ILE A 176 2.14 -1.59 5.80
N PRO A 177 2.59 -2.62 6.54
CA PRO A 177 2.19 -4.00 6.28
C PRO A 177 0.86 -4.38 6.94
N CYS A 178 -0.22 -3.70 6.55
CA CYS A 178 -1.57 -3.95 7.08
C CYS A 178 -2.14 -5.35 6.74
N HIS A 179 -1.52 -6.06 5.79
CA HIS A 179 -1.82 -7.48 5.49
C HIS A 179 -1.32 -8.44 6.57
N ARG A 180 -0.37 -8.04 7.43
CA ARG A 180 0.18 -8.88 8.51
C ARG A 180 -0.68 -8.99 9.77
N VAL A 181 -1.81 -8.27 9.83
CA VAL A 181 -2.73 -8.32 10.97
C VAL A 181 -3.92 -9.24 10.67
N ILE A 182 -4.21 -10.22 11.54
CA ILE A 182 -5.26 -11.22 11.32
C ILE A 182 -6.24 -11.32 12.51
N GLY A 183 -7.29 -12.13 12.37
CA GLY A 183 -8.16 -12.48 13.49
C GLY A 183 -7.41 -13.28 14.55
N ALA A 184 -7.84 -13.19 15.82
CA ALA A 184 -7.22 -13.94 16.92
C ALA A 184 -7.39 -15.47 16.77
N ASP A 185 -8.38 -15.90 15.99
CA ASP A 185 -8.63 -17.30 15.59
C ASP A 185 -7.81 -17.74 14.37
N GLY A 186 -6.93 -16.87 13.85
CA GLY A 186 -6.16 -17.11 12.63
C GLY A 186 -6.89 -16.76 11.33
N SER A 187 -8.14 -16.28 11.39
CA SER A 187 -8.91 -15.94 10.19
C SER A 187 -8.34 -14.72 9.45
N LEU A 188 -8.32 -14.80 8.12
CA LEU A 188 -8.06 -13.65 7.26
C LEU A 188 -9.32 -12.79 7.19
N THR A 189 -9.29 -11.64 7.83
CA THR A 189 -10.36 -10.64 7.81
C THR A 189 -9.80 -9.30 7.34
N GLY A 190 -10.63 -8.46 6.73
CA GLY A 190 -10.34 -7.05 6.45
C GLY A 190 -9.01 -6.76 5.74
N TYR A 191 -9.07 -6.45 4.44
CA TYR A 191 -7.93 -5.90 3.70
C TYR A 191 -8.41 -5.02 2.56
N GLY A 192 -7.83 -3.83 2.40
CA GLY A 192 -8.21 -2.87 1.36
C GLY A 192 -8.11 -3.46 -0.04
N GLY A 193 -7.04 -4.21 -0.33
CA GLY A 193 -6.83 -4.91 -1.60
C GLY A 193 -7.52 -6.28 -1.74
N GLY A 194 -8.42 -6.65 -0.82
CA GLY A 194 -9.14 -7.94 -0.86
C GLY A 194 -8.38 -9.15 -0.27
N LEU A 195 -9.13 -10.14 0.22
CA LEU A 195 -8.56 -11.26 0.97
C LEU A 195 -7.62 -12.16 0.15
N ALA A 196 -7.82 -12.25 -1.17
CA ALA A 196 -6.95 -13.00 -2.06
C ALA A 196 -5.52 -12.43 -2.06
N ARG A 197 -5.36 -11.10 -2.19
CA ARG A 197 -4.05 -10.44 -2.10
C ARG A 197 -3.43 -10.59 -0.72
N LYS A 198 -4.23 -10.44 0.35
CA LYS A 198 -3.74 -10.63 1.72
C LYS A 198 -3.17 -12.03 1.91
N ARG A 199 -3.87 -13.07 1.45
CA ARG A 199 -3.41 -14.46 1.50
C ARG A 199 -2.11 -14.61 0.71
N TRP A 200 -2.09 -14.15 -0.54
CA TRP A 200 -0.92 -14.25 -1.41
C TRP A 200 0.32 -13.59 -0.79
N LEU A 201 0.18 -12.37 -0.26
CA LEU A 201 1.29 -11.65 0.38
C LEU A 201 1.81 -12.38 1.62
N LEU A 202 0.92 -12.94 2.45
CA LEU A 202 1.33 -13.70 3.63
C LEU A 202 2.08 -14.99 3.26
N GLU A 203 1.61 -15.70 2.24
CA GLU A 203 2.28 -16.90 1.72
C GLU A 203 3.63 -16.56 1.10
N PHE A 204 3.69 -15.52 0.26
CA PHE A 204 4.91 -15.00 -0.34
C PHE A 204 5.97 -14.68 0.71
N GLU A 205 5.61 -13.91 1.74
CA GLU A 205 6.53 -13.56 2.81
C GLU A 205 6.96 -14.79 3.64
N SER A 206 6.06 -15.73 3.88
CA SER A 206 6.37 -16.94 4.66
C SER A 206 7.43 -17.80 3.97
N VAL A 207 7.32 -17.99 2.64
CA VAL A 207 8.27 -18.77 1.85
C VAL A 207 9.67 -18.12 1.87
N HIS A 208 9.74 -16.80 1.68
CA HIS A 208 11.01 -16.09 1.61
C HIS A 208 11.65 -15.84 2.98
N ALA A 209 10.86 -15.82 4.07
CA ALA A 209 11.39 -15.80 5.43
C ALA A 209 12.12 -17.11 5.78
N CYS A 210 11.60 -18.26 5.33
CA CYS A 210 12.22 -19.57 5.56
C CYS A 210 13.43 -19.84 4.67
N ALA A 211 13.49 -19.27 3.46
CA ALA A 211 14.63 -19.44 2.57
C ALA A 211 15.92 -18.76 3.09
N GLY A 212 15.78 -17.66 3.86
CA GLY A 212 16.92 -16.94 4.44
C GLY A 212 17.58 -17.63 5.63
N THR A 213 16.93 -18.59 6.30
CA THR A 213 17.48 -19.32 7.45
C THR A 213 18.19 -20.62 7.10
N ALA A 214 18.04 -21.13 5.87
CA ALA A 214 18.68 -22.37 5.42
C ALA A 214 20.08 -22.18 4.79
N ALA A 215 20.55 -20.93 4.68
CA ALA A 215 21.82 -20.57 4.05
C ALA A 215 22.88 -20.01 5.03
N GLY A 216 22.68 -20.20 6.35
CA GLY A 216 23.59 -19.76 7.42
C GLY A 216 24.23 -20.91 8.16
#